data_AF-A0A498LBJ5-F1
#
_entry.id   AF-A0A498LBJ5-F1
#
_cell.length_a   1.000
_cell.length_b   1.000
_cell.length_c   1.000
_cell.angle_alpha   90.00
_cell.angle_beta   90.00
_cell.angle_gamma   90.00
#
_symmetry.space_group_name_H-M   'P 1'
#
loop_
_entity.id
_entity.type
_entity.pdbx_description
1 polymer ?
#
loop_
_entity_poly.entity_id
_entity_poly.type
_entity_poly.pdbx_seq_one_letter_code
_entity_poly.pdbx_strand_id
1 'polypeptide(L)'
;MATRMLPLLPAFLTVLLVSWTAAQDVDWHFDSAKCRYALGMEDGTIPDSDITASTAWSDSTEAKHGRLSTGEGDGAWCPAGPVFPSGSEYLQVDLRKLHFLSLVGTQGRHADGLGREFARSYRLRYSRDGRHWMTWKDRWGQEVVSGNENTYDVVLKDLGPPIIARMVRFYPLADRVMSVCLRVELYGCVWKDGLKAYTAPVGHVMDLSGTPVYLNDSIYDGSKEGGAMFGGLGQLCDGVLGGNDFMESKELRVWPGYDYVGWNRETLGQPTVDIEFHFEKTRVFHTMQVHSNHRHTQNVRVFNEVVCEFKASLLSPWAEPALSLQVPLSDLHDPSSRTISLPLGGQPAQILRCRFAFSDRWLLISEISFFSMPFEDGPILPPLPSSSTRPLNATSPHTPSPTNGTSSPTEFSAVTLRAGLPVAKDDSSNTAILIGCLVGIILLLLAVIAVILWRQYWKKLLGKAQGSLSSDELRVHLSVPSDNVVINNTNTHTYSSRYQRIHTFPDDRDREGEYQEPSTVLRPREQRDSTGDTHKTHTHTQHSYTSLSKRTGTQGKFTTASDVWAFGVTLWEMLSVCQEQPYSHMTDEQVIDNAGEFFRDQGRQVF
;
A
#
# COMPACT_ATOMS: atom_id res chain seq x y z
N MET A 1 40.79 -37.53 21.14
CA MET A 1 39.31 -37.39 21.08
C MET A 1 38.97 -36.40 19.97
N ALA A 2 38.73 -36.83 18.73
CA ALA A 2 38.60 -35.90 17.59
C ALA A 2 37.65 -36.36 16.46
N THR A 3 36.81 -37.37 16.70
CA THR A 3 36.12 -38.13 15.63
C THR A 3 34.62 -38.37 15.91
N ARG A 4 33.93 -37.42 16.56
CA ARG A 4 32.48 -37.49 16.82
C ARG A 4 31.67 -36.19 16.55
N MET A 5 32.26 -35.17 15.92
CA MET A 5 31.58 -33.88 15.66
C MET A 5 31.08 -33.67 14.22
N LEU A 6 31.57 -34.46 13.24
CA LEU A 6 31.30 -34.21 11.82
C LEU A 6 29.84 -34.34 11.32
N PRO A 7 28.95 -35.22 11.84
CA PRO A 7 27.60 -35.37 11.26
C PRO A 7 26.65 -34.22 11.63
N LEU A 8 26.99 -33.38 12.60
CA LEU A 8 26.12 -32.30 13.09
C LEU A 8 26.27 -31.01 12.28
N LEU A 9 27.40 -30.80 11.59
CA LEU A 9 27.66 -29.60 10.79
C LEU A 9 26.61 -29.32 9.69
N PRO A 10 26.23 -30.27 8.81
CA PRO A 10 25.20 -29.99 7.80
C PRO A 10 23.83 -29.74 8.44
N ALA A 11 23.48 -30.45 9.51
CA ALA A 11 22.23 -30.25 10.25
C ALA A 11 22.16 -28.85 10.89
N PHE A 12 23.24 -28.42 11.56
CA PHE A 12 23.37 -27.07 12.09
C PHE A 12 23.32 -26.01 10.99
N LEU A 13 23.93 -26.26 9.82
CA LEU A 13 23.89 -25.31 8.71
C LEU A 13 22.48 -25.20 8.11
N THR A 14 21.73 -26.31 8.02
CA THR A 14 20.32 -26.27 7.60
C THR A 14 19.42 -25.61 8.65
N VAL A 15 19.63 -25.83 9.94
CA VAL A 15 18.88 -25.14 11.01
C VAL A 15 19.21 -23.65 11.01
N LEU A 16 20.48 -23.28 10.84
CA LEU A 16 20.89 -21.88 10.67
C LEU A 16 20.24 -21.27 9.44
N LEU A 17 20.33 -21.88 8.25
CA LEU A 17 19.70 -21.36 7.03
C LEU A 17 18.18 -21.25 7.15
N VAL A 18 17.49 -22.24 7.73
CA VAL A 18 16.04 -22.17 7.99
C VAL A 18 15.71 -21.05 8.99
N SER A 19 16.51 -20.89 10.06
CA SER A 19 16.36 -19.79 11.00
C SER A 19 16.67 -18.42 10.37
N TRP A 20 17.57 -18.34 9.39
CA TRP A 20 17.88 -17.12 8.64
C TRP A 20 16.81 -16.77 7.61
N THR A 21 16.07 -17.74 7.09
CA THR A 21 14.83 -17.50 6.32
C THR A 21 13.62 -17.21 7.21
N ALA A 22 13.60 -17.68 8.46
CA ALA A 22 12.52 -17.40 9.42
C ALA A 22 12.72 -16.11 10.23
N ALA A 23 13.95 -15.61 10.31
CA ALA A 23 14.34 -14.35 10.96
C ALA A 23 14.71 -13.25 9.94
N GLN A 24 14.18 -13.33 8.72
CA GLN A 24 13.88 -12.12 7.98
C GLN A 24 12.58 -11.56 8.57
N ASP A 25 12.64 -10.38 9.18
CA ASP A 25 11.47 -9.53 9.35
C ASP A 25 10.99 -9.11 7.96
N VAL A 26 10.21 -10.00 7.34
CA VAL A 26 9.35 -9.64 6.24
C VAL A 26 8.23 -8.83 6.89
N ASP A 27 8.35 -7.52 6.76
CA ASP A 27 7.30 -6.60 7.14
C ASP A 27 6.11 -6.82 6.19
N TRP A 28 5.09 -7.55 6.67
CA TRP A 28 3.88 -7.84 5.90
C TRP A 28 2.87 -6.69 5.98
N HIS A 29 3.24 -5.60 6.65
CA HIS A 29 2.51 -4.34 6.66
C HIS A 29 2.15 -3.88 5.24
N PHE A 30 0.93 -3.36 5.11
CA PHE A 30 0.35 -3.02 3.82
C PHE A 30 0.80 -1.65 3.30
N ASP A 31 1.87 -1.62 2.53
CA ASP A 31 2.37 -0.39 1.89
C ASP A 31 1.44 0.09 0.76
N SER A 32 0.64 1.12 1.07
CA SER A 32 -0.29 1.80 0.15
C SER A 32 0.39 2.55 -0.99
N ALA A 33 1.67 2.93 -0.87
CA ALA A 33 2.45 3.55 -1.94
C ALA A 33 2.94 2.51 -2.97
N LYS A 34 3.20 1.27 -2.55
CA LYS A 34 3.52 0.15 -3.47
C LYS A 34 2.27 -0.45 -4.15
N CYS A 35 1.10 -0.37 -3.51
CA CYS A 35 -0.16 -0.92 -4.03
C CYS A 35 -0.89 0.07 -4.96
N ARG A 36 -0.31 0.40 -6.13
CA ARG A 36 -0.83 1.44 -7.07
C ARG A 36 -0.93 0.97 -8.54
N TYR A 37 -1.10 -0.32 -8.78
CA TYR A 37 -1.19 -0.88 -10.14
C TYR A 37 -2.58 -0.66 -10.74
N ALA A 38 -2.67 -0.35 -12.04
CA ALA A 38 -3.94 -0.35 -12.77
C ALA A 38 -4.59 -1.74 -12.68
N LEU A 39 -5.90 -1.79 -12.44
CA LEU A 39 -6.62 -3.04 -12.19
C LEU A 39 -7.30 -3.62 -13.44
N GLY A 40 -7.44 -2.81 -14.50
CA GLY A 40 -7.57 -3.34 -15.86
C GLY A 40 -8.77 -2.85 -16.65
N MET A 41 -9.18 -1.60 -16.45
CA MET A 41 -10.14 -0.94 -17.34
C MET A 41 -9.48 -0.65 -18.69
N GLU A 42 -8.28 -0.07 -18.70
CA GLU A 42 -7.56 0.35 -19.91
C GLU A 42 -6.97 -0.83 -20.70
N ASP A 43 -6.43 -1.87 -20.04
CA ASP A 43 -5.76 -3.01 -20.69
C ASP A 43 -6.70 -4.16 -21.09
N GLY A 44 -7.96 -4.13 -20.67
CA GLY A 44 -8.95 -5.18 -20.92
C GLY A 44 -8.92 -6.37 -19.94
N THR A 45 -8.06 -6.35 -18.91
CA THR A 45 -8.00 -7.42 -17.88
C THR A 45 -9.31 -7.52 -17.08
N ILE A 46 -10.02 -6.41 -16.90
CA ILE A 46 -11.43 -6.40 -16.46
C ILE A 46 -12.32 -6.61 -17.70
N PRO A 47 -13.09 -7.71 -17.82
CA PRO A 47 -13.92 -7.97 -18.99
C PRO A 47 -15.24 -7.18 -18.96
N ASP A 48 -15.85 -6.95 -20.13
CA ASP A 48 -17.10 -6.20 -20.29
C ASP A 48 -18.25 -6.71 -19.42
N SER A 49 -18.29 -8.02 -19.10
CA SER A 49 -19.31 -8.61 -18.22
C SER A 49 -19.32 -8.04 -16.80
N ASP A 50 -18.23 -7.40 -16.40
CA ASP A 50 -17.99 -6.91 -15.04
C ASP A 50 -18.14 -5.38 -14.96
N ILE A 51 -18.35 -4.73 -16.11
CA ILE A 51 -18.53 -3.27 -16.25
C ILE A 51 -20.00 -3.02 -16.60
N THR A 52 -20.74 -2.44 -15.67
CA THR A 52 -22.20 -2.26 -15.75
C THR A 52 -22.59 -0.83 -15.39
N ALA A 53 -23.79 -0.37 -15.73
CA ALA A 53 -24.24 0.98 -15.41
C ALA A 53 -25.73 1.01 -15.01
N SER A 54 -26.16 2.15 -14.45
CA SER A 54 -27.58 2.45 -14.21
C SER A 54 -28.38 2.53 -15.52
N THR A 55 -27.84 3.27 -16.49
CA THR A 55 -28.39 3.49 -17.84
C THR A 55 -27.25 3.75 -18.84
N ALA A 56 -27.56 3.77 -20.13
CA ALA A 56 -26.69 4.27 -21.18
C ALA A 56 -27.51 5.09 -22.19
N TRP A 57 -26.94 6.17 -22.75
CA TRP A 57 -27.61 7.01 -23.76
C TRP A 57 -27.85 6.26 -25.08
N SER A 58 -26.96 5.33 -25.42
CA SER A 58 -26.99 4.50 -26.63
C SER A 58 -26.11 3.26 -26.44
N ASP A 59 -26.29 2.26 -27.31
CA ASP A 59 -25.44 1.06 -27.42
C ASP A 59 -23.95 1.43 -27.57
N SER A 60 -23.67 2.55 -28.26
CA SER A 60 -22.35 3.16 -28.48
C SER A 60 -21.78 3.93 -27.27
N THR A 61 -22.58 4.14 -26.21
CA THR A 61 -22.16 4.79 -24.96
C THR A 61 -22.46 3.91 -23.73
N GLU A 62 -22.53 2.59 -23.94
CA GLU A 62 -22.65 1.59 -22.89
C GLU A 62 -21.48 1.57 -21.88
N ALA A 63 -21.71 0.94 -20.74
CA ALA A 63 -20.77 0.83 -19.62
C ALA A 63 -19.36 0.35 -20.05
N LYS A 64 -19.28 -0.60 -20.99
CA LYS A 64 -18.02 -1.13 -21.56
C LYS A 64 -17.12 -0.07 -22.21
N HIS A 65 -17.69 1.03 -22.71
CA HIS A 65 -16.95 2.15 -23.28
C HIS A 65 -16.44 3.13 -22.20
N GLY A 66 -16.72 2.88 -20.92
CA GLY A 66 -16.22 3.63 -19.78
C GLY A 66 -14.77 3.32 -19.38
N ARG A 67 -13.94 2.78 -20.27
CA ARG A 67 -12.53 2.42 -20.02
C ARG A 67 -11.60 3.60 -20.28
N LEU A 68 -10.68 3.89 -19.35
CA LEU A 68 -9.66 4.95 -19.51
C LEU A 68 -8.87 4.81 -20.81
N SER A 69 -8.47 5.94 -21.40
CA SER A 69 -7.71 6.07 -22.66
C SER A 69 -8.37 5.52 -23.93
N THR A 70 -9.31 4.58 -23.85
CA THR A 70 -9.99 4.00 -25.01
C THR A 70 -10.86 5.01 -25.77
N GLY A 71 -11.03 4.79 -27.07
CA GLY A 71 -11.89 5.58 -27.96
C GLY A 71 -13.04 4.77 -28.57
N GLU A 72 -13.38 3.61 -28.01
CA GLU A 72 -14.39 2.72 -28.58
C GLU A 72 -15.83 3.25 -28.43
N GLY A 73 -16.72 2.81 -29.32
CA GLY A 73 -18.08 3.33 -29.40
C GLY A 73 -18.08 4.81 -29.80
N ASP A 74 -18.85 5.63 -29.09
CA ASP A 74 -18.78 7.10 -29.18
C ASP A 74 -17.76 7.70 -28.17
N GLY A 75 -16.87 6.87 -27.61
CA GLY A 75 -15.65 7.28 -26.88
C GLY A 75 -15.78 7.49 -25.37
N ALA A 76 -16.87 7.05 -24.73
CA ALA A 76 -17.06 6.97 -23.27
C ALA A 76 -18.35 6.22 -22.91
N TRP A 77 -18.54 5.88 -21.62
CA TRP A 77 -19.88 5.66 -21.08
C TRP A 77 -20.59 7.00 -20.81
N CYS A 78 -21.87 7.09 -21.15
CA CYS A 78 -22.73 8.27 -20.90
C CYS A 78 -24.11 7.81 -20.39
N PRO A 79 -24.66 8.37 -19.28
CA PRO A 79 -26.00 8.04 -18.81
C PRO A 79 -27.11 8.50 -19.78
N ALA A 80 -28.25 7.84 -19.75
CA ALA A 80 -29.41 8.17 -20.60
C ALA A 80 -30.11 9.48 -20.20
N GLY A 81 -30.07 9.84 -18.91
CA GLY A 81 -30.69 11.04 -18.36
C GLY A 81 -29.66 12.05 -17.85
N PRO A 82 -30.02 13.35 -17.74
CA PRO A 82 -29.18 14.33 -17.08
C PRO A 82 -29.02 13.97 -15.59
N VAL A 83 -27.78 14.03 -15.09
CA VAL A 83 -27.49 13.66 -13.69
C VAL A 83 -27.90 14.71 -12.66
N PHE A 84 -28.35 15.88 -13.11
CA PHE A 84 -28.93 16.92 -12.27
C PHE A 84 -30.47 16.88 -12.33
N PRO A 85 -31.19 16.95 -11.19
CA PRO A 85 -30.69 17.17 -9.82
C PRO A 85 -30.45 15.87 -9.02
N SER A 86 -30.73 14.68 -9.57
CA SER A 86 -30.82 13.45 -8.77
C SER A 86 -29.47 12.85 -8.31
N GLY A 87 -28.39 13.03 -9.08
CA GLY A 87 -27.09 12.40 -8.84
C GLY A 87 -27.14 10.87 -8.77
N SER A 88 -28.15 10.24 -9.40
CA SER A 88 -28.50 8.84 -9.22
C SER A 88 -27.81 7.86 -10.16
N GLU A 89 -27.33 8.34 -11.30
CA GLU A 89 -26.67 7.53 -12.32
C GLU A 89 -25.28 7.08 -11.90
N TYR A 90 -24.85 5.90 -12.34
CA TYR A 90 -23.53 5.36 -12.01
C TYR A 90 -22.97 4.40 -13.06
N LEU A 91 -21.64 4.41 -13.18
CA LEU A 91 -20.84 3.32 -13.73
C LEU A 91 -20.42 2.41 -12.57
N GLN A 92 -20.50 1.10 -12.73
CA GLN A 92 -20.11 0.07 -11.77
C GLN A 92 -19.04 -0.83 -12.36
N VAL A 93 -18.01 -1.14 -11.57
CA VAL A 93 -16.97 -2.12 -11.90
C VAL A 93 -16.93 -3.20 -10.83
N ASP A 94 -16.91 -4.48 -11.24
CA ASP A 94 -16.76 -5.65 -10.37
C ASP A 94 -15.38 -6.29 -10.53
N LEU A 95 -14.53 -6.18 -9.50
CA LEU A 95 -13.17 -6.68 -9.52
C LEU A 95 -13.09 -8.20 -9.19
N ARG A 96 -14.25 -8.88 -9.04
CA ARG A 96 -14.46 -10.30 -8.66
C ARG A 96 -13.90 -10.77 -7.31
N LYS A 97 -12.87 -10.10 -6.79
CA LYS A 97 -12.18 -10.37 -5.53
C LYS A 97 -12.05 -9.07 -4.73
N LEU A 98 -11.80 -9.17 -3.42
CA LEU A 98 -11.41 -8.01 -2.63
C LEU A 98 -10.07 -7.44 -3.13
N HIS A 99 -10.06 -6.13 -3.37
CA HIS A 99 -8.90 -5.33 -3.70
C HIS A 99 -8.78 -4.18 -2.70
N PHE A 100 -7.55 -3.78 -2.43
CA PHE A 100 -7.23 -2.52 -1.78
C PHE A 100 -7.01 -1.49 -2.89
N LEU A 101 -7.74 -0.37 -2.82
CA LEU A 101 -7.77 0.67 -3.83
C LEU A 101 -7.19 1.95 -3.25
N SER A 102 -6.16 2.47 -3.91
CA SER A 102 -5.36 3.61 -3.47
C SER A 102 -5.53 4.83 -4.37
N LEU A 103 -5.94 4.66 -5.63
CA LEU A 103 -6.39 5.74 -6.49
C LEU A 103 -7.59 5.31 -7.36
N VAL A 104 -8.25 6.31 -7.93
CA VAL A 104 -9.00 6.17 -9.19
C VAL A 104 -8.49 7.19 -10.22
N GLY A 105 -8.61 6.86 -11.49
CA GLY A 105 -8.44 7.78 -12.61
C GLY A 105 -9.77 8.05 -13.30
N THR A 106 -10.01 9.29 -13.73
CA THR A 106 -11.19 9.69 -14.51
C THR A 106 -10.81 10.52 -15.73
N GLN A 107 -11.57 10.41 -16.81
CA GLN A 107 -11.37 11.08 -18.09
C GLN A 107 -12.73 11.32 -18.76
N GLY A 108 -12.87 12.40 -19.54
CA GLY A 108 -14.11 12.69 -20.28
C GLY A 108 -14.25 11.92 -21.60
N ARG A 109 -15.31 12.20 -22.36
CA ARG A 109 -15.52 11.66 -23.71
C ARG A 109 -14.75 12.48 -24.74
N HIS A 110 -13.63 11.96 -25.25
CA HIS A 110 -12.82 12.69 -26.23
C HIS A 110 -13.36 12.55 -27.65
N ALA A 111 -13.70 11.33 -28.08
CA ALA A 111 -14.28 11.02 -29.40
C ALA A 111 -13.61 11.77 -30.56
N ASP A 112 -12.31 11.53 -30.76
CA ASP A 112 -11.47 12.16 -31.79
C ASP A 112 -11.54 13.70 -31.84
N GLY A 113 -11.74 14.34 -30.68
CA GLY A 113 -11.87 15.79 -30.53
C GLY A 113 -13.27 16.35 -30.81
N LEU A 114 -14.24 15.49 -31.16
CA LEU A 114 -15.65 15.87 -31.33
C LEU A 114 -16.41 15.85 -29.99
N GLY A 115 -15.93 15.09 -29.00
CA GLY A 115 -16.54 14.96 -27.68
C GLY A 115 -16.30 16.17 -26.78
N ARG A 116 -17.32 16.53 -25.99
CA ARG A 116 -17.37 17.75 -25.16
C ARG A 116 -17.83 17.49 -23.72
N GLU A 117 -18.18 16.25 -23.40
CA GLU A 117 -18.90 15.84 -22.19
C GLU A 117 -17.95 15.17 -21.19
N PHE A 118 -17.98 15.62 -19.94
CA PHE A 118 -17.11 15.12 -18.87
C PHE A 118 -17.73 15.39 -17.50
N ALA A 119 -17.46 14.51 -16.52
CA ALA A 119 -17.88 14.72 -15.15
C ALA A 119 -16.89 15.64 -14.41
N ARG A 120 -17.34 16.86 -14.07
CA ARG A 120 -16.56 17.84 -13.28
C ARG A 120 -16.37 17.42 -11.82
N SER A 121 -17.24 16.56 -11.32
CA SER A 121 -17.14 15.96 -9.99
C SER A 121 -17.94 14.66 -9.94
N TYR A 122 -17.65 13.81 -8.96
CA TYR A 122 -18.35 12.56 -8.73
C TYR A 122 -18.37 12.18 -7.24
N ARG A 123 -19.23 11.22 -6.87
CA ARG A 123 -19.07 10.46 -5.62
C ARG A 123 -18.60 9.04 -5.93
N LEU A 124 -17.88 8.44 -5.00
CA LEU A 124 -17.57 7.00 -5.02
C LEU A 124 -18.45 6.27 -4.00
N ARG A 125 -19.01 5.13 -4.41
CA ARG A 125 -19.59 4.14 -3.50
C ARG A 125 -18.94 2.79 -3.74
N TYR A 126 -18.84 1.96 -2.72
CA TYR A 126 -18.14 0.68 -2.82
C TYR A 126 -18.81 -0.40 -1.97
N SER A 127 -18.51 -1.66 -2.28
CA SER A 127 -19.07 -2.81 -1.58
C SER A 127 -18.11 -3.99 -1.56
N ARG A 128 -18.11 -4.73 -0.44
CA ARG A 128 -17.38 -6.00 -0.29
C ARG A 128 -18.20 -7.23 -0.70
N ASP A 129 -19.53 -7.17 -0.68
CA ASP A 129 -20.42 -8.29 -1.05
C ASP A 129 -21.45 -7.98 -2.16
N GLY A 130 -21.67 -6.71 -2.48
CA GLY A 130 -22.63 -6.23 -3.47
C GLY A 130 -24.03 -5.91 -2.93
N ARG A 131 -24.27 -6.18 -1.64
CA ARG A 131 -25.54 -5.87 -0.96
C ARG A 131 -25.42 -4.59 -0.15
N HIS A 132 -24.37 -4.49 0.65
CA HIS A 132 -24.10 -3.33 1.50
C HIS A 132 -23.18 -2.36 0.77
N TRP A 133 -23.65 -1.14 0.50
CA TRP A 133 -22.95 -0.13 -0.30
C TRP A 133 -22.58 1.09 0.54
N MET A 134 -21.30 1.23 0.88
CA MET A 134 -20.76 2.36 1.62
C MET A 134 -20.51 3.52 0.66
N THR A 135 -20.57 4.75 1.17
CA THR A 135 -20.15 5.97 0.43
C THR A 135 -18.77 6.35 0.90
N TRP A 136 -17.82 6.54 -0.02
CA TRP A 136 -16.48 7.00 0.34
C TRP A 136 -16.50 8.46 0.77
N LYS A 137 -15.64 8.77 1.73
CA LYS A 137 -15.36 10.11 2.26
C LYS A 137 -13.85 10.19 2.44
N ASP A 138 -13.24 11.33 2.16
CA ASP A 138 -11.85 11.53 2.54
C ASP A 138 -11.67 11.67 4.07
N ARG A 139 -10.42 11.75 4.53
CA ARG A 139 -10.08 11.89 5.97
C ARG A 139 -10.68 13.14 6.64
N TRP A 140 -11.18 14.11 5.87
CA TRP A 140 -11.86 15.32 6.36
C TRP A 140 -13.39 15.27 6.19
N GLY A 141 -13.94 14.12 5.78
CA GLY A 141 -15.38 13.84 5.70
C GLY A 141 -16.04 14.19 4.36
N GLN A 142 -15.27 14.64 3.36
CA GLN A 142 -15.77 15.13 2.07
C GLN A 142 -16.14 13.98 1.13
N GLU A 143 -17.39 13.93 0.66
CA GLU A 143 -17.90 12.90 -0.26
C GLU A 143 -17.66 13.18 -1.74
N VAL A 144 -17.66 14.45 -2.14
CA VAL A 144 -17.59 14.85 -3.55
C VAL A 144 -16.14 15.02 -3.96
N VAL A 145 -15.74 14.22 -4.93
CA VAL A 145 -14.42 14.21 -5.56
C VAL A 145 -14.42 15.14 -6.77
N SER A 146 -13.38 15.96 -6.91
CA SER A 146 -13.13 16.75 -8.13
C SER A 146 -12.76 15.83 -9.30
N GLY A 147 -13.43 16.00 -10.43
CA GLY A 147 -13.19 15.26 -11.67
C GLY A 147 -12.45 16.10 -12.71
N ASN A 148 -12.84 15.96 -13.97
CA ASN A 148 -12.13 16.54 -15.11
C ASN A 148 -12.53 18.00 -15.41
N GLU A 149 -11.60 18.75 -16.00
CA GLU A 149 -11.85 20.10 -16.54
C GLU A 149 -12.03 20.10 -18.07
N ASN A 150 -11.69 19.00 -18.74
CA ASN A 150 -11.81 18.80 -20.19
C ASN A 150 -12.06 17.31 -20.53
N THR A 151 -12.03 16.94 -21.81
CA THR A 151 -12.38 15.60 -22.29
C THR A 151 -11.22 14.62 -22.49
N TYR A 152 -9.97 15.07 -22.41
CA TYR A 152 -8.78 14.31 -22.81
C TYR A 152 -7.78 14.07 -21.67
N ASP A 153 -7.63 15.00 -20.73
CA ASP A 153 -6.71 14.83 -19.61
C ASP A 153 -7.24 13.82 -18.58
N VAL A 154 -6.38 12.90 -18.16
CA VAL A 154 -6.64 11.97 -17.05
C VAL A 154 -6.44 12.70 -15.73
N VAL A 155 -7.47 12.72 -14.89
CA VAL A 155 -7.40 13.22 -13.51
C VAL A 155 -7.32 12.02 -12.57
N LEU A 156 -6.17 11.89 -11.90
CA LEU A 156 -5.95 10.91 -10.83
C LEU A 156 -6.38 11.49 -9.48
N LYS A 157 -6.99 10.66 -8.65
CA LYS A 157 -7.37 10.98 -7.26
C LYS A 157 -6.85 9.92 -6.31
N ASP A 158 -5.95 10.31 -5.41
CA ASP A 158 -5.59 9.53 -4.24
C ASP A 158 -6.79 9.34 -3.30
N LEU A 159 -7.02 8.08 -2.95
CA LEU A 159 -7.99 7.64 -1.95
C LEU A 159 -7.31 7.64 -0.59
N GLY A 160 -7.38 8.78 0.11
CA GLY A 160 -7.07 8.90 1.54
C GLY A 160 -8.36 9.13 2.31
N PRO A 161 -8.93 8.13 3.04
CA PRO A 161 -8.42 6.77 3.22
C PRO A 161 -8.61 5.87 1.99
N PRO A 162 -7.84 4.76 1.89
CA PRO A 162 -8.00 3.76 0.84
C PRO A 162 -9.30 2.96 1.00
N ILE A 163 -9.69 2.24 -0.06
CA ILE A 163 -10.93 1.45 -0.09
C ILE A 163 -10.61 -0.04 -0.19
N ILE A 164 -11.13 -0.86 0.74
CA ILE A 164 -11.11 -2.33 0.64
C ILE A 164 -12.49 -2.80 0.14
N ALA A 165 -12.57 -3.18 -1.14
CA ALA A 165 -13.82 -3.49 -1.85
C ALA A 165 -13.68 -4.58 -2.92
N ARG A 166 -14.82 -5.15 -3.33
CA ARG A 166 -14.95 -6.01 -4.51
C ARG A 166 -15.56 -5.25 -5.69
N MET A 167 -16.55 -4.39 -5.42
CA MET A 167 -17.23 -3.58 -6.43
C MET A 167 -17.19 -2.10 -6.09
N VAL A 168 -17.07 -1.26 -7.11
CA VAL A 168 -17.01 0.20 -7.01
C VAL A 168 -18.02 0.82 -7.96
N ARG A 169 -18.60 1.96 -7.56
CA ARG A 169 -19.49 2.79 -8.37
C ARG A 169 -19.02 4.23 -8.41
N PHE A 170 -18.93 4.76 -9.62
CA PHE A 170 -18.67 6.17 -9.92
C PHE A 170 -20.02 6.84 -10.20
N TYR A 171 -20.44 7.76 -9.33
CA TYR A 171 -21.66 8.55 -9.48
C TYR A 171 -21.30 9.95 -10.01
N PRO A 172 -21.32 10.21 -11.34
CA PRO A 172 -21.03 11.53 -11.89
C PRO A 172 -22.05 12.59 -11.44
N LEU A 173 -21.57 13.80 -11.19
CA LEU A 173 -22.39 14.93 -10.73
C LEU A 173 -22.27 16.12 -11.70
N ALA A 174 -23.34 16.91 -11.76
CA ALA A 174 -23.39 18.21 -12.42
C ALA A 174 -24.10 19.24 -11.52
N ASP A 175 -23.74 20.51 -11.69
CA ASP A 175 -24.32 21.68 -11.00
C ASP A 175 -25.59 22.22 -11.70
N ARG A 176 -25.89 21.71 -12.90
CA ARG A 176 -26.99 22.10 -13.78
C ARG A 176 -27.32 20.97 -14.75
N VAL A 177 -28.40 21.12 -15.51
CA VAL A 177 -28.76 20.19 -16.60
C VAL A 177 -27.68 20.25 -17.70
N MET A 178 -26.89 19.18 -17.81
CA MET A 178 -25.93 18.96 -18.89
C MET A 178 -25.66 17.45 -19.05
N SER A 179 -25.29 17.04 -20.27
CA SER A 179 -24.75 15.69 -20.50
C SER A 179 -23.38 15.55 -19.86
N VAL A 180 -23.14 14.42 -19.21
CA VAL A 180 -21.85 14.04 -18.63
C VAL A 180 -21.50 12.64 -19.12
N CYS A 181 -20.21 12.38 -19.30
CA CYS A 181 -19.70 11.06 -19.67
C CYS A 181 -18.44 10.77 -18.86
N LEU A 182 -18.11 9.51 -18.70
CA LEU A 182 -16.94 9.04 -17.95
C LEU A 182 -16.23 7.91 -18.68
N ARG A 183 -14.89 7.98 -18.65
CA ARG A 183 -13.96 6.86 -18.74
C ARG A 183 -13.19 6.80 -17.43
N VAL A 184 -12.93 5.60 -16.90
CA VAL A 184 -12.33 5.39 -15.58
C VAL A 184 -11.26 4.29 -15.58
N GLU A 185 -10.36 4.37 -14.61
CA GLU A 185 -9.46 3.27 -14.18
C GLU A 185 -9.42 3.21 -12.65
N LEU A 186 -9.16 2.04 -12.10
CA LEU A 186 -8.95 1.82 -10.67
C LEU A 186 -7.51 1.39 -10.43
N TYR A 187 -6.87 1.95 -9.41
CA TYR A 187 -5.48 1.64 -9.08
C TYR A 187 -5.38 1.09 -7.66
N GLY A 188 -4.62 0.01 -7.50
CA GLY A 188 -4.59 -0.75 -6.27
C GLY A 188 -3.83 -2.06 -6.41
N CYS A 189 -4.26 -3.06 -5.65
CA CYS A 189 -3.78 -4.44 -5.74
C CYS A 189 -4.74 -5.40 -5.00
N VAL A 190 -4.60 -6.71 -5.22
CA VAL A 190 -5.45 -7.74 -4.57
C VAL A 190 -5.28 -7.69 -3.05
N TRP A 191 -6.39 -7.65 -2.30
CA TRP A 191 -6.41 -7.68 -0.84
C TRP A 191 -6.08 -9.09 -0.33
N LYS A 192 -4.78 -9.38 -0.23
CA LYS A 192 -4.29 -10.74 0.08
C LYS A 192 -4.65 -11.20 1.49
N ASP A 193 -4.75 -10.30 2.45
CA ASP A 193 -5.15 -10.58 3.83
C ASP A 193 -6.53 -11.26 3.90
N GLY A 194 -7.51 -10.70 3.17
CA GLY A 194 -8.86 -11.26 3.04
C GLY A 194 -9.78 -11.00 4.23
N LEU A 195 -9.36 -10.20 5.21
CA LEU A 195 -10.23 -9.61 6.21
C LEU A 195 -11.38 -8.83 5.52
N LYS A 196 -12.63 -9.14 5.88
CA LYS A 196 -13.85 -8.47 5.38
C LYS A 196 -14.39 -7.44 6.37
N ALA A 197 -14.26 -7.70 7.67
CA ALA A 197 -14.66 -6.80 8.75
C ALA A 197 -13.91 -7.14 10.04
N TYR A 198 -13.74 -6.17 10.94
CA TYR A 198 -13.44 -6.41 12.35
C TYR A 198 -14.49 -5.79 13.27
N THR A 199 -14.64 -6.39 14.44
CA THR A 199 -15.54 -5.96 15.51
C THR A 199 -14.70 -5.63 16.75
N ALA A 200 -14.82 -4.42 17.29
CA ALA A 200 -14.01 -3.92 18.41
C ALA A 200 -14.78 -2.88 19.27
N PRO A 201 -14.39 -2.63 20.54
CA PRO A 201 -14.89 -1.48 21.29
C PRO A 201 -14.55 -0.16 20.59
N VAL A 202 -15.38 0.87 20.74
CA VAL A 202 -15.05 2.22 20.25
C VAL A 202 -13.78 2.74 20.94
N GLY A 203 -12.93 3.43 20.18
CA GLY A 203 -11.77 4.12 20.74
C GLY A 203 -12.17 5.28 21.65
N HIS A 204 -11.37 5.53 22.69
CA HIS A 204 -11.66 6.51 23.75
C HIS A 204 -10.90 7.83 23.53
N VAL A 205 -11.27 8.86 24.31
CA VAL A 205 -10.55 10.15 24.33
C VAL A 205 -9.60 10.18 25.52
N MET A 206 -8.32 10.45 25.26
CA MET A 206 -7.29 10.65 26.27
C MET A 206 -7.20 12.13 26.63
N ASP A 207 -7.19 12.46 27.93
CA ASP A 207 -6.86 13.81 28.41
C ASP A 207 -5.37 13.87 28.76
N LEU A 208 -4.62 14.69 28.02
CA LEU A 208 -3.24 15.05 28.33
C LEU A 208 -3.18 16.50 28.80
N SER A 209 -3.15 16.70 30.11
CA SER A 209 -2.99 18.01 30.77
C SER A 209 -4.03 19.07 30.34
N GLY A 210 -5.28 18.66 30.09
CA GLY A 210 -6.36 19.51 29.59
C GLY A 210 -6.50 19.52 28.07
N THR A 211 -5.69 18.75 27.33
CA THR A 211 -5.76 18.61 25.87
C THR A 211 -6.38 17.26 25.49
N PRO A 212 -7.57 17.23 24.85
CA PRO A 212 -8.19 15.99 24.41
C PRO A 212 -7.50 15.45 23.15
N VAL A 213 -7.05 14.19 23.22
CA VAL A 213 -6.48 13.40 22.14
C VAL A 213 -7.50 12.32 21.77
N TYR A 214 -7.98 12.35 20.52
CA TYR A 214 -9.11 11.53 20.08
C TYR A 214 -8.62 10.27 19.36
N LEU A 215 -8.63 9.15 20.06
CA LEU A 215 -8.05 7.87 19.63
C LEU A 215 -9.14 6.93 19.08
N ASN A 216 -10.08 7.51 18.33
CA ASN A 216 -11.20 6.79 17.74
C ASN A 216 -10.86 6.28 16.34
N ASP A 217 -11.45 5.17 15.93
CA ASP A 217 -11.41 4.75 14.52
C ASP A 217 -12.25 5.72 13.68
N SER A 218 -11.56 6.57 12.92
CA SER A 218 -12.10 7.78 12.27
C SER A 218 -12.72 7.50 10.91
N ILE A 219 -12.29 6.44 10.24
CA ILE A 219 -12.69 6.07 8.87
C ILE A 219 -13.51 4.77 8.82
N TYR A 220 -13.79 4.16 9.98
CA TYR A 220 -14.56 2.93 10.10
C TYR A 220 -15.86 2.94 9.29
N ASP A 221 -15.96 2.07 8.29
CA ASP A 221 -17.04 2.08 7.28
C ASP A 221 -18.27 1.25 7.66
N GLY A 222 -18.25 0.61 8.84
CA GLY A 222 -19.33 -0.21 9.38
C GLY A 222 -20.26 0.54 10.34
N SER A 223 -20.93 -0.23 11.20
CA SER A 223 -21.87 0.30 12.20
C SER A 223 -21.18 0.54 13.54
N LYS A 224 -21.66 1.52 14.31
CA LYS A 224 -21.22 1.81 15.68
C LYS A 224 -22.45 1.92 16.58
N GLU A 225 -22.59 1.00 17.54
CA GLU A 225 -23.75 0.90 18.43
C GLU A 225 -23.35 0.30 19.79
N GLY A 226 -23.98 0.74 20.88
CA GLY A 226 -23.74 0.16 22.22
C GLY A 226 -22.31 0.30 22.78
N GLY A 227 -21.45 1.13 22.18
CA GLY A 227 -20.03 1.21 22.51
C GLY A 227 -19.13 0.25 21.74
N ALA A 228 -19.68 -0.51 20.78
CA ALA A 228 -18.94 -1.36 19.86
C ALA A 228 -19.01 -0.85 18.41
N MET A 229 -18.03 -1.24 17.60
CA MET A 229 -17.94 -1.05 16.17
C MET A 229 -18.00 -2.43 15.52
N PHE A 230 -18.83 -2.65 14.49
CA PHE A 230 -18.99 -3.96 13.85
C PHE A 230 -19.36 -3.88 12.35
N GLY A 231 -19.03 -4.95 11.62
CA GLY A 231 -19.38 -5.15 10.21
C GLY A 231 -18.54 -4.36 9.19
N GLY A 232 -17.61 -3.52 9.65
CA GLY A 232 -16.78 -2.66 8.82
C GLY A 232 -15.27 -2.90 8.95
N LEU A 233 -14.53 -2.10 8.20
CA LEU A 233 -13.08 -1.92 8.23
C LEU A 233 -12.77 -0.44 8.44
N GLY A 234 -11.57 -0.12 8.93
CA GLY A 234 -11.17 1.23 9.28
C GLY A 234 -9.65 1.30 9.51
N GLN A 235 -9.22 2.14 10.45
CA GLN A 235 -7.79 2.46 10.63
C GLN A 235 -6.92 1.25 10.93
N LEU A 236 -7.43 0.25 11.66
CA LEU A 236 -6.66 -0.95 12.03
C LEU A 236 -6.24 -1.82 10.84
N CYS A 237 -6.59 -1.48 9.60
CA CYS A 237 -6.11 -2.13 8.39
C CYS A 237 -6.05 -1.18 7.17
N ASP A 238 -5.82 0.12 7.36
CA ASP A 238 -5.74 1.10 6.26
C ASP A 238 -4.33 1.27 5.66
N GLY A 239 -3.33 0.58 6.22
CA GLY A 239 -1.95 0.68 5.74
C GLY A 239 -1.17 1.88 6.30
N VAL A 240 -1.57 2.43 7.45
CA VAL A 240 -0.84 3.51 8.14
C VAL A 240 -0.25 3.03 9.47
N LEU A 241 1.09 2.92 9.52
CA LEU A 241 1.81 2.84 10.80
C LEU A 241 1.89 4.23 11.45
N GLY A 242 1.31 4.39 12.64
CA GLY A 242 1.37 5.64 13.40
C GLY A 242 2.79 5.98 13.91
N GLY A 243 2.97 7.22 14.37
CA GLY A 243 4.26 7.72 14.88
C GLY A 243 4.65 7.20 16.28
N ASN A 244 5.93 7.40 16.65
CA ASN A 244 6.43 7.19 18.01
C ASN A 244 5.73 8.13 19.01
N ASP A 245 5.62 9.41 18.65
CA ASP A 245 4.67 10.31 19.28
C ASP A 245 3.29 10.08 18.66
N PHE A 246 2.34 9.57 19.45
CA PHE A 246 0.97 9.33 18.99
C PHE A 246 0.13 10.62 18.87
N MET A 247 0.64 11.76 19.36
CA MET A 247 0.01 13.07 19.15
C MET A 247 0.34 13.64 17.76
N GLU A 248 1.41 13.15 17.12
CA GLU A 248 1.77 13.50 15.74
C GLU A 248 1.18 12.47 14.76
N SER A 249 0.87 12.94 13.55
CA SER A 249 0.33 12.12 12.46
C SER A 249 1.09 12.41 11.17
N LYS A 250 1.18 11.41 10.28
CA LYS A 250 1.68 11.59 8.91
C LYS A 250 0.68 12.32 8.00
N GLU A 251 -0.59 12.36 8.39
CA GLU A 251 -1.68 12.95 7.63
C GLU A 251 -1.84 14.45 7.94
N LEU A 252 -2.11 15.27 6.92
CA LEU A 252 -2.16 16.72 7.09
C LEU A 252 -3.55 17.20 7.55
N ARG A 253 -3.57 18.10 8.54
CA ARG A 253 -4.80 18.74 9.08
C ARG A 253 -5.77 17.75 9.76
N VAL A 254 -5.25 16.66 10.33
CA VAL A 254 -5.98 15.80 11.27
C VAL A 254 -5.74 16.25 12.72
N TRP A 255 -6.39 15.61 13.69
CA TRP A 255 -6.24 15.91 15.11
C TRP A 255 -5.16 15.05 15.80
N PRO A 256 -4.63 15.47 16.96
CA PRO A 256 -3.73 14.63 17.75
C PRO A 256 -4.38 13.30 18.12
N GLY A 257 -3.64 12.20 17.95
CA GLY A 257 -4.13 10.84 18.14
C GLY A 257 -4.61 10.15 16.85
N TYR A 258 -4.77 10.87 15.73
CA TYR A 258 -5.47 10.35 14.54
C TYR A 258 -4.98 8.98 14.07
N ASP A 259 -3.67 8.74 13.99
CA ASP A 259 -3.11 7.49 13.45
C ASP A 259 -3.38 6.24 14.34
N TYR A 260 -3.98 6.39 15.53
CA TYR A 260 -4.14 5.32 16.51
C TYR A 260 -5.59 5.14 16.97
N VAL A 261 -6.08 3.89 16.95
CA VAL A 261 -7.25 3.49 17.75
C VAL A 261 -6.76 3.11 19.14
N GLY A 262 -7.37 3.68 20.18
CA GLY A 262 -6.86 3.61 21.54
C GLY A 262 -7.94 3.40 22.59
N TRP A 263 -7.66 2.51 23.54
CA TRP A 263 -8.57 2.16 24.62
C TRP A 263 -7.95 2.42 25.99
N ASN A 264 -8.77 2.87 26.92
CA ASN A 264 -8.41 3.05 28.32
C ASN A 264 -8.97 1.90 29.16
N ARG A 265 -8.11 1.27 29.97
CA ARG A 265 -8.44 0.11 30.80
C ARG A 265 -9.55 0.37 31.82
N GLU A 266 -9.55 1.55 32.46
CA GLU A 266 -10.54 1.93 33.48
C GLU A 266 -11.89 2.24 32.83
N THR A 267 -11.89 2.99 31.72
CA THR A 267 -13.11 3.33 30.97
C THR A 267 -13.75 2.11 30.31
N LEU A 268 -12.95 1.14 29.83
CA LEU A 268 -13.47 -0.10 29.24
C LEU A 268 -13.99 -1.09 30.30
N GLY A 269 -13.52 -0.97 31.54
CA GLY A 269 -13.94 -1.82 32.67
C GLY A 269 -13.45 -3.28 32.58
N GLN A 270 -12.53 -3.60 31.66
CA GLN A 270 -12.09 -4.96 31.35
C GLN A 270 -10.55 -5.06 31.27
N PRO A 271 -9.96 -6.23 31.54
CA PRO A 271 -8.50 -6.42 31.52
C PRO A 271 -7.92 -6.59 30.11
N THR A 272 -8.76 -6.78 29.10
CA THR A 272 -8.41 -6.96 27.69
C THR A 272 -9.16 -5.97 26.79
N VAL A 273 -8.61 -5.71 25.60
CA VAL A 273 -9.38 -5.25 24.43
C VAL A 273 -9.70 -6.48 23.58
N ASP A 274 -10.97 -6.78 23.40
CA ASP A 274 -11.44 -7.94 22.64
C ASP A 274 -11.78 -7.52 21.19
N ILE A 275 -11.12 -8.13 20.20
CA ILE A 275 -11.33 -7.85 18.78
C ILE A 275 -11.66 -9.15 18.03
N GLU A 276 -12.77 -9.16 17.28
CA GLU A 276 -13.18 -10.29 16.43
C GLU A 276 -13.04 -9.93 14.95
N PHE A 277 -12.28 -10.74 14.20
CA PHE A 277 -11.90 -10.53 12.81
C PHE A 277 -12.64 -11.55 11.93
N HIS A 278 -13.33 -11.07 10.90
CA HIS A 278 -14.12 -11.90 9.97
C HIS A 278 -13.49 -11.90 8.57
N PHE A 279 -13.13 -13.07 8.06
CA PHE A 279 -12.47 -13.23 6.76
C PHE A 279 -13.45 -13.71 5.68
N GLU A 280 -13.19 -13.35 4.42
CA GLU A 280 -14.07 -13.72 3.29
C GLU A 280 -14.30 -15.24 3.20
N LYS A 281 -13.26 -16.02 3.48
CA LYS A 281 -13.20 -17.49 3.40
C LYS A 281 -12.39 -18.06 4.56
N THR A 282 -12.43 -19.37 4.76
CA THR A 282 -11.53 -20.04 5.70
C THR A 282 -10.07 -19.95 5.21
N ARG A 283 -9.14 -19.68 6.14
CA ARG A 283 -7.72 -19.46 5.90
C ARG A 283 -6.88 -20.11 6.99
N VAL A 284 -5.64 -20.48 6.65
CA VAL A 284 -4.63 -21.05 7.58
C VAL A 284 -3.75 -19.91 8.09
N PHE A 285 -3.88 -19.56 9.37
CA PHE A 285 -3.20 -18.42 9.98
C PHE A 285 -1.83 -18.77 10.52
N HIS A 286 -0.80 -18.06 10.04
CA HIS A 286 0.60 -18.32 10.40
C HIS A 286 1.13 -17.24 11.34
N THR A 287 0.89 -15.96 11.03
CA THR A 287 1.34 -14.82 11.84
C THR A 287 0.28 -13.71 11.83
N MET A 288 0.08 -13.05 12.97
CA MET A 288 -0.56 -11.72 13.07
C MET A 288 0.51 -10.70 13.40
N GLN A 289 0.54 -9.57 12.70
CA GLN A 289 1.40 -8.43 13.00
C GLN A 289 0.53 -7.30 13.54
N VAL A 290 0.91 -6.72 14.68
CA VAL A 290 0.17 -5.63 15.33
C VAL A 290 1.12 -4.47 15.60
N HIS A 291 0.89 -3.30 15.00
CA HIS A 291 1.67 -2.11 15.26
C HIS A 291 1.07 -1.30 16.42
N SER A 292 1.82 -1.20 17.52
CA SER A 292 1.35 -0.62 18.79
C SER A 292 2.37 0.36 19.37
N ASN A 293 1.87 1.39 20.07
CA ASN A 293 2.69 2.43 20.68
C ASN A 293 3.21 2.02 22.07
N HIS A 294 4.45 2.39 22.42
CA HIS A 294 5.10 2.06 23.70
C HIS A 294 5.55 3.27 24.51
N ARG A 295 4.87 4.42 24.35
CA ARG A 295 5.18 5.67 25.07
C ARG A 295 4.72 5.62 26.53
N HIS A 296 5.36 4.75 27.30
CA HIS A 296 5.08 4.44 28.70
C HIS A 296 5.23 5.66 29.62
N THR A 297 5.97 6.69 29.20
CA THR A 297 6.04 8.01 29.85
C THR A 297 4.69 8.76 29.87
N GLN A 298 3.71 8.31 29.10
CA GLN A 298 2.32 8.81 29.08
C GLN A 298 1.30 7.68 29.35
N ASN A 299 1.70 6.63 30.08
CA ASN A 299 0.87 5.46 30.41
C ASN A 299 0.34 4.66 29.19
N VAL A 300 0.96 4.83 28.03
CA VAL A 300 0.71 4.04 26.81
C VAL A 300 1.72 2.92 26.72
N ARG A 301 1.25 1.67 26.62
CA ARG A 301 2.15 0.52 26.51
C ARG A 301 1.55 -0.57 25.63
N VAL A 302 2.41 -1.28 24.90
CA VAL A 302 2.01 -2.45 24.13
C VAL A 302 1.49 -3.55 25.06
N PHE A 303 0.65 -4.44 24.54
CA PHE A 303 0.09 -5.57 25.28
C PHE A 303 1.15 -6.60 25.71
N ASN A 304 0.93 -7.26 26.85
CA ASN A 304 1.83 -8.30 27.41
C ASN A 304 1.36 -9.72 27.08
N GLU A 305 0.10 -9.90 26.75
CA GLU A 305 -0.48 -11.17 26.34
C GLU A 305 -1.54 -10.93 25.26
N VAL A 306 -1.65 -11.87 24.32
CA VAL A 306 -2.81 -12.01 23.44
C VAL A 306 -3.36 -13.43 23.57
N VAL A 307 -4.66 -13.56 23.84
CA VAL A 307 -5.36 -14.85 23.79
C VAL A 307 -6.25 -14.87 22.55
N CYS A 308 -5.90 -15.71 21.57
CA CYS A 308 -6.64 -15.86 20.31
C CYS A 308 -7.42 -17.18 20.25
N GLU A 309 -8.69 -17.10 19.86
CA GLU A 309 -9.62 -18.19 19.64
C GLU A 309 -9.96 -18.27 18.14
N PHE A 310 -10.00 -19.48 17.59
CA PHE A 310 -10.15 -19.73 16.15
C PHE A 310 -11.49 -20.40 15.86
N LYS A 311 -12.18 -20.01 14.79
CA LYS A 311 -13.45 -20.60 14.38
C LYS A 311 -13.40 -20.93 12.88
N ALA A 312 -13.33 -22.22 12.56
CA ALA A 312 -13.11 -22.72 11.19
C ALA A 312 -14.16 -22.25 10.18
N SER A 313 -15.43 -22.11 10.59
CA SER A 313 -16.52 -21.54 9.80
C SER A 313 -17.58 -20.89 10.68
N LEU A 314 -18.53 -20.15 10.09
CA LEU A 314 -19.67 -19.57 10.80
C LEU A 314 -20.44 -20.56 11.70
N LEU A 315 -20.51 -21.84 11.31
CA LEU A 315 -21.27 -22.89 11.97
C LEU A 315 -20.43 -23.83 12.86
N SER A 316 -19.09 -23.75 12.81
CA SER A 316 -18.24 -24.56 13.70
C SER A 316 -18.32 -24.04 15.14
N PRO A 317 -18.02 -24.86 16.16
CA PRO A 317 -17.61 -24.34 17.46
C PRO A 317 -16.31 -23.52 17.33
N TRP A 318 -15.95 -22.79 18.39
CA TRP A 318 -14.59 -22.31 18.59
C TRP A 318 -13.66 -23.51 18.80
N ALA A 319 -12.41 -23.40 18.34
CA ALA A 319 -11.36 -24.39 18.57
C ALA A 319 -10.80 -24.26 19.99
N GLU A 320 -10.54 -25.40 20.62
CA GLU A 320 -10.03 -25.50 21.99
C GLU A 320 -8.73 -26.34 22.01
N PRO A 321 -7.71 -25.98 22.81
CA PRO A 321 -7.66 -24.79 23.66
C PRO A 321 -7.41 -23.50 22.87
N ALA A 322 -7.81 -22.37 23.43
CA ALA A 322 -7.40 -21.04 22.96
C ALA A 322 -5.85 -20.87 22.98
N LEU A 323 -5.31 -20.12 22.02
CA LEU A 323 -3.89 -19.85 21.89
C LEU A 323 -3.50 -18.60 22.71
N SER A 324 -2.85 -18.80 23.86
CA SER A 324 -2.16 -17.73 24.61
C SER A 324 -0.77 -17.47 24.03
N LEU A 325 -0.46 -16.21 23.76
CA LEU A 325 0.83 -15.72 23.29
C LEU A 325 1.33 -14.62 24.24
N GLN A 326 2.42 -14.87 24.95
CA GLN A 326 3.07 -13.91 25.84
C GLN A 326 4.04 -13.01 25.07
N VAL A 327 4.02 -11.71 25.35
CA VAL A 327 4.91 -10.70 24.77
C VAL A 327 5.91 -10.25 25.83
N PRO A 328 7.23 -10.51 25.67
CA PRO A 328 8.22 -10.21 26.69
C PRO A 328 8.49 -8.71 26.79
N LEU A 329 7.86 -8.03 27.75
CA LEU A 329 8.03 -6.57 27.96
C LEU A 329 9.24 -6.18 28.81
N SER A 330 10.03 -7.15 29.29
CA SER A 330 11.21 -6.93 30.15
C SER A 330 12.28 -6.07 29.48
N ASP A 331 12.41 -6.21 28.17
CA ASP A 331 13.55 -5.69 27.40
C ASP A 331 13.21 -4.36 26.71
N LEU A 332 11.93 -3.96 26.72
CA LEU A 332 11.40 -2.77 26.05
C LEU A 332 11.50 -1.53 26.93
N HIS A 333 12.71 -1.00 27.05
CA HIS A 333 13.00 0.28 27.71
C HIS A 333 12.78 1.51 26.82
N ASP A 334 12.86 1.37 25.50
CA ASP A 334 12.79 2.48 24.55
C ASP A 334 11.32 2.84 24.24
N PRO A 335 10.93 4.12 24.15
CA PRO A 335 9.52 4.50 24.00
C PRO A 335 8.96 4.37 22.57
N SER A 336 9.63 3.66 21.66
CA SER A 336 9.21 3.59 20.24
C SER A 336 7.96 2.73 20.01
N SER A 337 7.14 3.14 19.06
CA SER A 337 6.09 2.28 18.49
C SER A 337 6.71 1.18 17.64
N ARG A 338 6.09 -0.01 17.63
CA ARG A 338 6.68 -1.19 16.98
C ARG A 338 5.62 -2.19 16.52
N THR A 339 5.96 -2.93 15.47
CA THR A 339 5.21 -4.10 15.00
C THR A 339 5.57 -5.31 15.87
N ILE A 340 4.57 -5.98 16.43
CA ILE A 340 4.71 -7.20 17.22
C ILE A 340 4.22 -8.37 16.36
N SER A 341 5.14 -9.27 16.00
CA SER A 341 4.86 -10.49 15.22
C SER A 341 4.44 -11.63 16.14
N LEU A 342 3.19 -12.09 16.01
CA LEU A 342 2.55 -13.10 16.86
C LEU A 342 2.29 -14.39 16.07
N PRO A 343 2.92 -15.54 16.42
CA PRO A 343 2.76 -16.78 15.67
C PRO A 343 1.41 -17.46 15.98
N LEU A 344 0.51 -17.51 14.99
CA LEU A 344 -0.84 -18.07 15.10
C LEU A 344 -0.92 -19.60 14.88
N GLY A 345 0.22 -20.28 14.79
CA GLY A 345 0.29 -21.75 14.92
C GLY A 345 -0.33 -22.56 13.77
N GLY A 346 -0.56 -21.98 12.59
CA GLY A 346 -1.08 -22.68 11.42
C GLY A 346 -2.56 -23.09 11.52
N GLN A 347 -3.35 -22.38 12.33
CA GLN A 347 -4.73 -22.79 12.61
C GLN A 347 -5.72 -22.36 11.51
N PRO A 348 -6.67 -23.23 11.11
CA PRO A 348 -7.70 -22.90 10.12
C PRO A 348 -8.87 -22.11 10.75
N ALA A 349 -9.14 -20.91 10.26
CA ALA A 349 -10.24 -20.06 10.72
C ALA A 349 -10.91 -19.29 9.57
N GLN A 350 -12.20 -18.99 9.73
CA GLN A 350 -12.90 -17.90 9.01
C GLN A 350 -13.20 -16.72 9.94
N ILE A 351 -13.28 -16.98 11.25
CA ILE A 351 -13.39 -15.95 12.29
C ILE A 351 -12.32 -16.20 13.35
N LEU A 352 -11.63 -15.13 13.75
CA LEU A 352 -10.59 -15.12 14.76
C LEU A 352 -10.98 -14.10 15.84
N ARG A 353 -10.99 -14.47 17.12
CA ARG A 353 -11.19 -13.52 18.23
C ARG A 353 -9.92 -13.45 19.04
N CYS A 354 -9.28 -12.28 19.11
CA CYS A 354 -8.07 -12.06 19.87
C CYS A 354 -8.30 -11.02 20.98
N ARG A 355 -7.80 -11.33 22.17
CA ARG A 355 -7.99 -10.54 23.39
C ARG A 355 -6.64 -10.01 23.86
N PHE A 356 -6.42 -8.70 23.73
CA PHE A 356 -5.15 -8.03 23.97
C PHE A 356 -5.10 -7.50 25.41
N ALA A 357 -4.21 -8.02 26.25
CA ALA A 357 -4.16 -7.68 27.67
C ALA A 357 -3.47 -6.32 27.94
N PHE A 358 -4.04 -5.51 28.82
CA PHE A 358 -3.49 -4.20 29.18
C PHE A 358 -2.25 -4.30 30.10
N SER A 359 -1.13 -3.75 29.62
CA SER A 359 0.13 -3.65 30.38
C SER A 359 0.32 -2.35 31.15
N ASP A 360 -0.52 -1.35 30.89
CA ASP A 360 -0.55 -0.04 31.52
C ASP A 360 -2.00 0.51 31.45
N ARG A 361 -2.20 1.82 31.57
CA ARG A 361 -3.53 2.46 31.54
C ARG A 361 -4.15 2.52 30.14
N TRP A 362 -3.32 2.65 29.10
CA TRP A 362 -3.72 2.77 27.70
C TRP A 362 -3.04 1.73 26.80
N LEU A 363 -3.81 1.18 25.86
CA LEU A 363 -3.33 0.42 24.72
C LEU A 363 -3.71 1.18 23.44
N LEU A 364 -2.72 1.50 22.60
CA LEU A 364 -2.91 2.13 21.29
C LEU A 364 -2.42 1.19 20.19
N ILE A 365 -3.21 1.00 19.13
CA ILE A 365 -2.87 0.21 17.94
C ILE A 365 -3.19 1.04 16.70
N SER A 366 -2.29 1.08 15.72
CA SER A 366 -2.56 1.73 14.43
C SER A 366 -2.98 0.74 13.34
N GLU A 367 -2.37 -0.45 13.30
CA GLU A 367 -2.52 -1.43 12.20
C GLU A 367 -2.46 -2.87 12.74
N ILE A 368 -3.26 -3.76 12.17
CA ILE A 368 -3.28 -5.21 12.41
C ILE A 368 -3.37 -5.95 11.06
N SER A 369 -2.34 -6.73 10.72
CA SER A 369 -2.25 -7.42 9.42
C SER A 369 -2.00 -8.94 9.62
N PHE A 370 -2.54 -9.79 8.73
CA PHE A 370 -2.52 -11.25 8.88
C PHE A 370 -1.79 -11.98 7.75
N PHE A 371 -0.64 -12.59 8.08
CA PHE A 371 0.00 -13.56 7.20
C PHE A 371 -0.72 -14.92 7.31
N SER A 372 -1.53 -15.22 6.30
CA SER A 372 -2.35 -16.43 6.22
C SER A 372 -2.51 -16.91 4.78
N MET A 373 -2.71 -18.22 4.59
CA MET A 373 -2.95 -18.83 3.28
C MET A 373 -4.43 -19.20 3.11
N PRO A 374 -5.00 -19.18 1.89
CA PRO A 374 -6.33 -19.75 1.64
C PRO A 374 -6.40 -21.23 2.06
N PHE A 375 -7.53 -21.65 2.62
CA PHE A 375 -7.78 -23.07 2.87
C PHE A 375 -8.25 -23.74 1.56
N GLU A 376 -7.38 -24.54 0.95
CA GLU A 376 -7.70 -25.33 -0.24
C GLU A 376 -8.41 -26.63 0.17
N ASP A 377 -9.71 -26.74 -0.15
CA ASP A 377 -10.46 -28.00 -0.07
C ASP A 377 -9.95 -28.97 -1.14
N GLY A 378 -8.86 -29.68 -0.84
CA GLY A 378 -8.29 -30.69 -1.71
C GLY A 378 -9.32 -31.78 -2.05
N PRO A 379 -9.35 -32.28 -3.30
CA PRO A 379 -10.37 -33.24 -3.73
C PRO A 379 -10.32 -34.50 -2.88
N ILE A 380 -11.45 -34.84 -2.26
CA ILE A 380 -11.59 -36.03 -1.41
C ILE A 380 -11.47 -37.28 -2.28
N LEU A 381 -10.25 -37.81 -2.40
CA LEU A 381 -10.02 -39.14 -2.91
C LEU A 381 -10.77 -40.14 -2.01
N PRO A 382 -11.62 -41.03 -2.57
CA PRO A 382 -12.32 -42.02 -1.77
C PRO A 382 -11.29 -42.92 -1.08
N PRO A 383 -11.43 -43.19 0.24
CA PRO A 383 -10.43 -43.96 0.98
C PRO A 383 -10.35 -45.39 0.43
N LEU A 384 -9.15 -45.83 0.06
CA LEU A 384 -8.90 -47.25 -0.20
C LEU A 384 -9.25 -48.06 1.04
N PRO A 385 -9.92 -49.23 0.90
CA PRO A 385 -10.34 -50.03 2.04
C PRO A 385 -9.11 -50.60 2.77
N SER A 386 -8.85 -50.09 3.97
CA SER A 386 -7.77 -50.57 4.84
C SER A 386 -8.14 -51.91 5.49
N SER A 387 -7.43 -52.97 5.11
CA SER A 387 -7.63 -54.31 5.67
C SER A 387 -7.17 -54.38 7.14
N SER A 388 -8.08 -54.12 8.07
CA SER A 388 -7.77 -54.16 9.50
C SER A 388 -7.83 -55.59 10.06
N THR A 389 -6.68 -56.12 10.50
CA THR A 389 -6.60 -57.31 11.35
C THR A 389 -6.35 -56.90 12.80
N ARG A 390 -7.43 -56.82 13.57
CA ARG A 390 -7.43 -56.47 15.00
C ARG A 390 -7.02 -57.67 15.86
N PRO A 391 -6.08 -57.54 16.81
CA PRO A 391 -5.82 -58.59 17.80
C PRO A 391 -6.94 -58.62 18.86
N LEU A 392 -7.32 -59.82 19.30
CA LEU A 392 -8.25 -60.04 20.41
C LEU A 392 -7.70 -61.07 21.38
N ASN A 393 -7.41 -60.65 22.61
CA ASN A 393 -7.15 -61.54 23.74
C ASN A 393 -8.50 -61.96 24.36
N ALA A 394 -8.78 -63.25 24.41
CA ALA A 394 -9.84 -63.82 25.26
C ALA A 394 -9.50 -65.25 25.69
N THR A 395 -9.71 -65.55 26.97
CA THR A 395 -9.31 -66.78 27.67
C THR A 395 -10.23 -67.97 27.35
N SER A 396 -9.70 -69.19 27.31
CA SER A 396 -10.47 -70.44 27.53
C SER A 396 -9.57 -71.63 27.94
N PRO A 397 -10.11 -72.70 28.57
CA PRO A 397 -9.32 -73.66 29.36
C PRO A 397 -8.88 -74.95 28.63
N HIS A 398 -8.12 -75.78 29.36
CA HIS A 398 -7.71 -77.17 29.07
C HIS A 398 -8.86 -78.04 28.50
N THR A 399 -8.64 -79.05 27.64
CA THR A 399 -7.88 -80.31 27.89
C THR A 399 -7.26 -80.93 26.58
N PRO A 400 -6.57 -82.10 26.56
CA PRO A 400 -5.33 -82.21 25.75
C PRO A 400 -5.25 -83.33 24.68
N SER A 401 -4.11 -83.31 23.96
CA SER A 401 -3.37 -84.47 23.39
C SER A 401 -3.90 -85.10 22.08
N PRO A 402 -3.08 -85.90 21.35
CA PRO A 402 -1.66 -85.68 21.01
C PRO A 402 -1.29 -86.04 19.55
N THR A 403 0.01 -85.91 19.23
CA THR A 403 0.86 -86.71 18.30
C THR A 403 1.58 -85.96 17.17
N ASN A 404 2.86 -86.34 17.01
CA ASN A 404 3.69 -86.54 15.80
C ASN A 404 3.60 -85.54 14.60
N GLY A 405 4.71 -85.14 13.97
CA GLY A 405 6.10 -85.52 14.25
C GLY A 405 7.11 -85.03 13.19
N THR A 406 8.38 -85.33 13.45
CA THR A 406 9.59 -85.07 12.67
C THR A 406 9.52 -85.30 11.15
N SER A 407 9.97 -84.34 10.33
CA SER A 407 11.01 -84.54 9.28
C SER A 407 11.39 -83.27 8.49
N SER A 408 12.69 -83.07 8.31
CA SER A 408 13.33 -82.35 7.18
C SER A 408 13.95 -83.41 6.23
N PRO A 409 14.95 -83.14 5.35
CA PRO A 409 15.34 -81.98 4.52
C PRO A 409 15.53 -82.36 3.02
N THR A 410 15.95 -81.42 2.15
CA THR A 410 16.86 -81.57 0.96
C THR A 410 17.15 -80.15 0.40
N GLU A 411 18.40 -79.70 0.17
CA GLU A 411 19.35 -79.97 -0.96
C GLU A 411 18.88 -79.37 -2.32
N PHE A 412 19.69 -78.77 -3.21
CA PHE A 412 21.15 -78.50 -3.38
C PHE A 412 21.30 -77.20 -4.24
N SER A 413 22.41 -76.58 -4.69
CA SER A 413 23.91 -76.64 -4.67
C SER A 413 24.43 -75.31 -5.33
N ALA A 414 25.68 -75.05 -5.74
CA ALA A 414 27.05 -75.14 -5.19
C ALA A 414 28.06 -74.59 -6.26
N VAL A 415 29.39 -74.58 -5.97
CA VAL A 415 30.56 -74.40 -6.93
C VAL A 415 30.90 -72.97 -7.41
N THR A 416 32.15 -72.43 -7.40
CA THR A 416 33.42 -72.71 -6.67
C THR A 416 34.41 -71.51 -6.66
N LEU A 417 35.09 -71.31 -5.52
CA LEU A 417 36.51 -70.99 -5.27
C LEU A 417 37.49 -70.57 -6.42
N ARG A 418 38.32 -69.54 -6.15
CA ARG A 418 39.77 -69.71 -5.83
C ARG A 418 40.40 -68.45 -5.17
N ALA A 419 41.65 -68.54 -4.72
CA ALA A 419 42.36 -67.48 -3.97
C ALA A 419 43.83 -67.31 -4.45
N GLY A 420 44.43 -66.15 -4.17
CA GLY A 420 45.85 -65.85 -4.39
C GLY A 420 46.25 -64.44 -3.91
N LEU A 421 47.45 -64.33 -3.34
CA LEU A 421 48.11 -63.07 -2.91
C LEU A 421 49.47 -62.99 -3.63
N PRO A 422 49.97 -61.78 -3.96
CA PRO A 422 50.96 -61.18 -3.06
C PRO A 422 50.80 -59.66 -2.86
N VAL A 423 51.69 -59.09 -2.03
CA VAL A 423 51.70 -57.69 -1.61
C VAL A 423 52.31 -56.76 -2.68
N ALA A 424 51.70 -55.60 -2.86
CA ALA A 424 52.37 -54.38 -3.31
C ALA A 424 52.02 -53.24 -2.31
N LYS A 425 52.96 -52.32 -2.09
CA LYS A 425 52.79 -51.15 -1.22
C LYS A 425 53.04 -49.90 -2.05
N ASP A 426 52.01 -49.08 -2.24
CA ASP A 426 52.09 -47.77 -2.89
C ASP A 426 51.29 -46.72 -2.09
N ASP A 427 51.95 -45.63 -1.71
CA ASP A 427 51.38 -44.57 -0.86
C ASP A 427 50.53 -43.54 -1.66
N SER A 428 49.85 -43.99 -2.72
CA SER A 428 49.19 -43.15 -3.74
C SER A 428 47.78 -42.64 -3.39
N SER A 429 47.14 -43.21 -2.37
CA SER A 429 45.74 -42.90 -2.01
C SER A 429 45.53 -41.44 -1.58
N ASN A 430 46.42 -40.91 -0.73
CA ASN A 430 46.23 -39.59 -0.12
C ASN A 430 46.37 -38.44 -1.14
N THR A 431 47.29 -38.55 -2.09
CA THR A 431 47.46 -37.56 -3.16
C THR A 431 46.30 -37.59 -4.15
N ALA A 432 45.78 -38.76 -4.51
CA ALA A 432 44.59 -38.87 -5.37
C ALA A 432 43.36 -38.19 -4.74
N ILE A 433 43.12 -38.41 -3.44
CA ILE A 433 42.02 -37.78 -2.70
C ILE A 433 42.21 -36.26 -2.60
N LEU A 434 43.42 -35.79 -2.30
CA LEU A 434 43.74 -34.35 -2.26
C LEU A 434 43.53 -33.66 -3.61
N ILE A 435 43.92 -34.30 -4.72
CA ILE A 435 43.68 -33.79 -6.08
C ILE A 435 42.18 -33.74 -6.37
N GLY A 436 41.41 -34.77 -6.00
CA GLY A 436 39.94 -34.78 -6.13
C GLY A 436 39.27 -33.63 -5.37
N CYS A 437 39.68 -33.38 -4.12
CA CYS A 437 39.19 -32.24 -3.33
C CYS A 437 39.58 -30.89 -3.95
N LEU A 438 40.82 -30.75 -4.44
CA LEU A 438 41.29 -29.52 -5.08
C LEU A 438 40.49 -29.20 -6.35
N VAL A 439 40.25 -30.20 -7.21
CA VAL A 439 39.41 -30.06 -8.42
C VAL A 439 37.96 -29.73 -8.05
N GLY A 440 37.40 -30.35 -7.02
CA GLY A 440 36.06 -30.03 -6.52
C GLY A 440 35.92 -28.58 -6.05
N ILE A 441 36.92 -28.06 -5.32
CA ILE A 441 36.96 -26.65 -4.88
C ILE A 441 37.09 -25.70 -6.08
N ILE A 442 37.94 -26.02 -7.07
CA ILE A 442 38.11 -25.22 -8.29
C ILE A 442 36.79 -25.16 -9.09
N LEU A 443 36.10 -26.29 -9.27
CA LEU A 443 34.81 -26.33 -9.96
C LEU A 443 33.73 -25.54 -9.21
N LEU A 444 33.70 -25.60 -7.88
CA LEU A 444 32.77 -24.81 -7.06
C LEU A 444 33.05 -23.30 -7.15
N LEU A 445 34.33 -22.90 -7.12
CA LEU A 445 34.72 -21.49 -7.34
C LEU A 445 34.35 -21.01 -8.74
N LEU A 446 34.56 -21.82 -9.78
CA LEU A 446 34.15 -21.49 -11.15
C LEU A 446 32.62 -21.35 -11.27
N ALA A 447 31.84 -22.20 -10.58
CA ALA A 447 30.39 -22.08 -10.54
C ALA A 447 29.93 -20.78 -9.84
N VAL A 448 30.56 -20.41 -8.71
CA VAL A 448 30.29 -19.14 -8.02
C VAL A 448 30.65 -17.93 -8.90
N ILE A 449 31.81 -17.96 -9.57
CA ILE A 449 32.23 -16.92 -10.53
C ILE A 449 31.22 -16.84 -11.69
N ALA A 450 30.77 -17.97 -12.25
CA ALA A 450 29.76 -17.99 -13.29
C ALA A 450 28.43 -17.38 -12.83
N VAL A 451 27.98 -17.65 -11.60
CA VAL A 451 26.77 -17.04 -11.02
C VAL A 451 26.95 -15.53 -10.78
N ILE A 452 28.13 -15.08 -10.37
CA ILE A 452 28.44 -13.65 -10.24
C ILE A 452 28.44 -12.95 -11.60
N LEU A 453 29.10 -13.52 -12.61
CA LEU A 453 29.13 -13.00 -13.98
C LEU A 453 27.74 -13.02 -14.62
N TRP A 454 26.94 -14.06 -14.37
CA TRP A 454 25.54 -14.14 -14.80
C TRP A 454 24.70 -13.04 -14.14
N ARG A 455 24.82 -12.82 -12.84
CA ARG A 455 24.15 -11.70 -12.14
C ARG A 455 24.61 -10.34 -12.65
N GLN A 456 25.90 -10.15 -12.96
CA GLN A 456 26.40 -8.91 -13.57
C GLN A 456 25.87 -8.71 -15.00
N TYR A 457 25.83 -9.77 -15.81
CA TYR A 457 25.25 -9.75 -17.16
C TYR A 457 23.76 -9.38 -17.12
N TRP A 458 22.97 -10.03 -16.27
CA TRP A 458 21.55 -9.71 -16.08
C TRP A 458 21.33 -8.31 -15.53
N LYS A 459 22.14 -7.81 -14.58
CA LYS A 459 22.11 -6.40 -14.16
C LYS A 459 22.41 -5.44 -15.32
N LYS A 460 23.36 -5.79 -16.20
CA LYS A 460 23.73 -4.98 -17.39
C LYS A 460 22.69 -5.06 -18.52
N LEU A 461 21.86 -6.11 -18.54
CA LEU A 461 20.73 -6.27 -19.46
C LEU A 461 19.50 -5.51 -18.96
N LEU A 462 19.13 -5.69 -17.69
CA LEU A 462 18.03 -4.98 -17.02
C LEU A 462 18.28 -3.46 -16.95
N GLY A 463 19.52 -3.04 -16.68
CA GLY A 463 19.89 -1.62 -16.70
C GLY A 463 19.71 -0.94 -18.07
N LYS A 464 19.69 -1.71 -19.17
CA LYS A 464 19.35 -1.19 -20.51
C LYS A 464 17.85 -1.13 -20.78
N ALA A 465 17.02 -1.91 -20.08
CA ALA A 465 15.58 -1.77 -20.13
C ALA A 465 15.11 -0.58 -19.27
N GLN A 466 15.65 -0.44 -18.06
CA GLN A 466 15.24 0.60 -17.11
C GLN A 466 15.70 2.01 -17.53
N GLY A 467 16.78 2.11 -18.30
CA GLY A 467 17.21 3.36 -18.95
C GLY A 467 16.26 3.91 -20.03
N SER A 468 15.16 3.21 -20.34
CA SER A 468 14.09 3.68 -21.24
C SER A 468 12.78 4.03 -20.51
N LEU A 469 12.76 3.93 -19.17
CA LEU A 469 11.59 4.25 -18.32
C LEU A 469 11.92 5.31 -17.25
N SER A 470 13.20 5.43 -16.87
CA SER A 470 13.67 6.38 -15.84
C SER A 470 13.65 7.87 -16.26
N SER A 471 13.13 8.21 -17.45
CA SER A 471 13.10 9.58 -18.00
C SER A 471 11.86 10.39 -17.61
N ASP A 472 10.73 9.73 -17.38
CA ASP A 472 9.42 10.39 -17.24
C ASP A 472 8.92 10.41 -15.77
N GLU A 473 9.48 9.57 -14.90
CA GLU A 473 9.15 9.48 -13.47
C GLU A 473 9.94 10.47 -12.59
N LEU A 474 10.16 11.70 -13.09
CA LEU A 474 10.77 12.79 -12.31
C LEU A 474 10.07 14.15 -12.50
N ARG A 475 8.73 14.14 -12.49
CA ARG A 475 7.90 15.35 -12.40
C ARG A 475 6.75 15.16 -11.42
N VAL A 476 6.65 16.11 -10.47
CA VAL A 476 5.64 16.15 -9.38
C VAL A 476 5.88 14.99 -8.38
N HIS A 477 5.94 15.18 -7.06
CA HIS A 477 5.35 16.21 -6.20
C HIS A 477 6.40 16.94 -5.33
N LEU A 478 6.07 18.18 -4.94
CA LEU A 478 5.84 18.58 -3.54
C LEU A 478 5.70 20.11 -3.42
N SER A 479 4.57 20.57 -2.89
CA SER A 479 4.39 21.96 -2.46
C SER A 479 3.38 22.04 -1.31
N VAL A 480 3.90 21.95 -0.07
CA VAL A 480 3.16 22.20 1.17
C VAL A 480 3.83 23.38 1.87
N PRO A 481 3.10 24.44 2.27
CA PRO A 481 3.67 25.54 3.05
C PRO A 481 3.44 25.34 4.57
N SER A 482 4.52 25.35 5.32
CA SER A 482 4.56 25.87 6.71
C SER A 482 4.72 27.40 6.65
N ASP A 483 4.61 28.24 7.71
CA ASP A 483 4.66 28.03 9.17
C ASP A 483 3.65 28.97 9.90
N ASN A 484 3.49 28.77 11.21
CA ASN A 484 2.84 29.73 12.13
C ASN A 484 3.87 30.60 12.88
N VAL A 485 3.52 31.86 13.18
CA VAL A 485 4.22 32.70 14.16
C VAL A 485 3.19 33.45 15.03
N VAL A 486 3.43 33.51 16.34
CA VAL A 486 2.55 34.17 17.34
C VAL A 486 3.27 35.36 17.97
N ILE A 487 2.69 36.56 17.89
CA ILE A 487 3.10 37.77 18.65
C ILE A 487 1.83 38.54 19.11
N ASN A 488 1.94 39.25 20.24
CA ASN A 488 0.88 40.02 20.91
C ASN A 488 1.29 41.53 20.94
N ASN A 489 0.47 42.56 21.17
CA ASN A 489 -0.88 42.63 21.76
C ASN A 489 -1.58 43.96 21.36
N THR A 490 -2.83 44.15 21.82
CA THR A 490 -3.53 45.44 22.06
C THR A 490 -3.88 46.36 20.88
N ASN A 491 -5.18 46.41 20.58
CA ASN A 491 -6.06 47.60 20.43
C ASN A 491 -5.43 48.94 19.94
N THR A 492 -5.98 49.66 18.95
CA THR A 492 -7.42 49.97 18.76
C THR A 492 -7.87 50.22 17.29
N HIS A 493 -9.07 49.70 16.97
CA HIS A 493 -10.13 50.27 16.12
C HIS A 493 -9.90 50.80 14.67
N THR A 494 -10.60 50.12 13.75
CA THR A 494 -11.30 50.63 12.53
C THR A 494 -10.54 50.75 11.20
N TYR A 495 -10.67 49.72 10.35
CA TYR A 495 -11.37 49.84 9.05
C TYR A 495 -11.90 48.45 8.62
N SER A 496 -12.83 48.36 7.65
CA SER A 496 -13.62 47.15 7.39
C SER A 496 -13.68 46.74 5.90
N SER A 497 -13.47 45.45 5.64
CA SER A 497 -13.83 44.75 4.40
C SER A 497 -14.05 43.26 4.76
N ARG A 498 -15.27 42.71 4.91
CA ARG A 498 -16.45 42.62 4.01
C ARG A 498 -16.38 41.46 3.00
N TYR A 499 -16.56 40.23 3.51
CA TYR A 499 -17.36 39.21 2.85
C TYR A 499 -17.92 38.21 3.88
N GLN A 500 -19.25 38.08 3.98
CA GLN A 500 -19.88 36.94 4.65
C GLN A 500 -21.33 36.74 4.19
N ARG A 501 -21.76 35.48 4.22
CA ARG A 501 -23.14 34.98 4.37
C ARG A 501 -24.01 34.91 3.12
N ILE A 502 -24.33 33.66 2.78
CA ILE A 502 -25.40 33.24 1.86
C ILE A 502 -26.75 33.70 2.43
N HIS A 503 -27.65 34.18 1.58
CA HIS A 503 -29.05 34.39 1.92
C HIS A 503 -29.95 33.40 1.17
N THR A 504 -30.95 32.88 1.88
CA THR A 504 -32.04 32.06 1.34
C THR A 504 -33.05 32.93 0.58
N PHE A 505 -33.46 32.48 -0.60
CA PHE A 505 -34.58 33.08 -1.34
C PHE A 505 -35.94 32.70 -0.74
N PRO A 506 -36.93 33.59 -0.88
CA PRO A 506 -38.17 33.13 -1.50
C PRO A 506 -38.73 34.08 -2.59
N ASP A 507 -39.16 33.43 -3.68
CA ASP A 507 -40.33 33.72 -4.53
C ASP A 507 -40.39 34.92 -5.53
N ASP A 508 -41.19 34.65 -6.56
CA ASP A 508 -41.87 35.49 -7.57
C ASP A 508 -41.11 36.49 -8.50
N ARG A 509 -41.05 36.08 -9.78
CA ARG A 509 -41.45 36.83 -11.01
C ARG A 509 -40.50 37.69 -11.88
N ASP A 510 -40.83 37.59 -13.17
CA ASP A 510 -40.70 38.54 -14.28
C ASP A 510 -39.33 39.09 -14.67
N ARG A 511 -38.63 38.39 -15.58
CA ARG A 511 -38.68 38.75 -17.02
C ARG A 511 -38.02 37.76 -17.98
N GLU A 512 -38.47 37.84 -19.23
CA GLU A 512 -38.02 37.03 -20.37
C GLU A 512 -36.68 37.50 -20.94
N GLY A 513 -35.95 36.61 -21.62
CA GLY A 513 -34.73 36.88 -22.37
C GLY A 513 -34.52 35.81 -23.45
N GLU A 514 -34.55 36.21 -24.71
CA GLU A 514 -34.73 35.31 -25.86
C GLU A 514 -33.41 34.67 -26.37
N TYR A 515 -33.53 33.61 -27.16
CA TYR A 515 -32.44 32.72 -27.57
C TYR A 515 -31.88 33.13 -28.95
N GLN A 516 -30.55 33.18 -29.14
CA GLN A 516 -29.94 33.30 -30.48
C GLN A 516 -28.48 32.84 -30.55
N GLU A 517 -28.20 31.95 -31.51
CA GLU A 517 -26.84 31.65 -32.02
C GLU A 517 -26.39 32.71 -33.04
N PRO A 518 -25.09 32.78 -33.40
CA PRO A 518 -24.77 32.61 -34.82
C PRO A 518 -23.39 31.99 -35.13
N SER A 519 -23.15 31.70 -36.42
CA SER A 519 -21.90 31.14 -36.96
C SER A 519 -21.25 32.00 -38.07
N THR A 520 -19.93 31.84 -38.23
CA THR A 520 -19.09 32.06 -39.46
C THR A 520 -18.81 33.46 -40.05
N VAL A 521 -17.55 33.91 -39.85
CA VAL A 521 -16.54 34.41 -40.85
C VAL A 521 -16.80 35.66 -41.74
N LEU A 522 -16.02 36.75 -41.52
CA LEU A 522 -15.11 37.41 -42.51
C LEU A 522 -14.22 38.54 -41.87
N ARG A 523 -13.42 39.28 -42.66
CA ARG A 523 -12.23 40.14 -42.30
C ARG A 523 -12.17 41.42 -43.19
N PRO A 524 -11.22 42.40 -43.12
CA PRO A 524 -10.15 42.77 -42.14
C PRO A 524 -9.97 44.31 -41.86
N ARG A 525 -8.80 44.73 -41.26
CA ARG A 525 -8.18 46.11 -41.22
C ARG A 525 -8.77 47.17 -40.24
N GLU A 526 -8.04 48.10 -39.60
CA GLU A 526 -6.57 48.32 -39.38
C GLU A 526 -6.26 49.40 -38.28
N GLN A 527 -5.16 49.24 -37.50
CA GLN A 527 -4.35 50.30 -36.79
C GLN A 527 -5.04 51.23 -35.73
N ARG A 528 -4.37 51.91 -34.76
CA ARG A 528 -2.96 52.31 -34.55
C ARG A 528 -2.61 52.69 -33.06
N ASP A 529 -1.32 52.60 -32.68
CA ASP A 529 -0.46 53.30 -31.65
C ASP A 529 -1.09 54.09 -30.46
N SER A 530 -0.51 54.34 -29.26
CA SER A 530 0.63 53.87 -28.41
C SER A 530 0.44 54.59 -27.01
N THR A 531 1.35 54.87 -26.04
CA THR A 531 2.82 54.84 -25.84
C THR A 531 3.18 54.98 -24.32
N GLY A 532 4.28 54.39 -23.83
CA GLY A 532 4.98 54.75 -22.55
C GLY A 532 4.35 54.27 -21.22
N ASP A 533 5.05 54.30 -20.06
CA ASP A 533 6.49 54.47 -19.81
C ASP A 533 6.88 53.85 -18.41
N THR A 534 8.09 54.11 -17.92
CA THR A 534 8.89 53.26 -17.00
C THR A 534 9.12 53.92 -15.64
N HIS A 535 9.19 53.15 -14.53
CA HIS A 535 10.26 53.29 -13.51
C HIS A 535 10.29 52.15 -12.47
N LYS A 536 11.46 51.91 -11.86
CA LYS A 536 11.71 50.90 -10.81
C LYS A 536 11.95 51.56 -9.43
N THR A 537 11.65 50.84 -8.35
CA THR A 537 12.05 51.17 -6.96
C THR A 537 13.11 50.19 -6.44
N HIS A 538 13.95 50.63 -5.50
CA HIS A 538 15.13 49.88 -5.04
C HIS A 538 14.96 49.28 -3.63
N THR A 539 15.23 47.96 -3.56
CA THR A 539 15.91 47.20 -2.49
C THR A 539 15.94 47.72 -1.04
N HIS A 540 15.56 46.83 -0.11
CA HIS A 540 16.48 46.45 0.97
C HIS A 540 16.47 44.92 1.17
N THR A 541 17.52 44.38 1.78
CA THR A 541 17.92 42.95 1.70
C THR A 541 17.95 42.22 3.04
N GLN A 542 17.73 40.90 2.98
CA GLN A 542 18.23 39.92 3.94
C GLN A 542 18.48 38.58 3.23
N HIS A 543 19.43 37.77 3.71
CA HIS A 543 20.07 36.70 2.92
C HIS A 543 19.37 35.34 3.01
N SER A 544 19.32 34.61 1.88
CA SER A 544 19.11 33.16 1.79
C SER A 544 19.89 32.55 0.63
N TYR A 545 20.93 31.76 0.93
CA TYR A 545 21.72 31.00 -0.05
C TYR A 545 21.01 29.73 -0.53
N THR A 546 19.89 29.94 -1.21
CA THR A 546 19.12 28.94 -1.98
C THR A 546 18.45 29.56 -3.22
N SER A 547 18.78 30.82 -3.54
CA SER A 547 18.01 31.65 -4.48
C SER A 547 18.60 31.78 -5.90
N LEU A 548 19.80 31.24 -6.18
CA LEU A 548 20.44 31.38 -7.50
C LEU A 548 19.62 30.81 -8.67
N SER A 549 18.73 29.84 -8.44
CA SER A 549 17.82 29.31 -9.48
C SER A 549 16.57 30.19 -9.72
N LYS A 550 16.39 31.30 -9.00
CA LYS A 550 15.17 32.14 -9.05
C LYS A 550 15.45 33.65 -9.07
N ARG A 551 16.35 34.15 -9.94
CA ARG A 551 16.34 35.58 -10.34
C ARG A 551 17.00 36.00 -11.67
N THR A 552 16.96 35.15 -12.70
CA THR A 552 17.13 35.58 -14.12
C THR A 552 15.80 35.44 -14.86
N GLY A 553 15.08 36.56 -15.00
CA GLY A 553 13.65 36.53 -15.34
C GLY A 553 13.27 36.98 -16.74
N THR A 554 13.32 36.08 -17.73
CA THR A 554 12.50 36.21 -18.96
C THR A 554 12.19 34.83 -19.57
N GLN A 555 10.93 34.40 -19.43
CA GLN A 555 10.34 33.15 -19.96
C GLN A 555 10.99 31.82 -19.51
N GLY A 556 10.17 30.90 -18.99
CA GLY A 556 10.62 29.61 -18.45
C GLY A 556 11.11 28.62 -19.50
N LYS A 557 12.39 28.69 -19.86
CA LYS A 557 13.13 27.64 -20.58
C LYS A 557 14.49 27.43 -19.92
N PHE A 558 14.79 26.18 -19.54
CA PHE A 558 16.14 25.79 -19.14
C PHE A 558 17.09 25.87 -20.35
N THR A 559 18.39 26.06 -20.10
CA THR A 559 19.40 26.16 -21.15
C THR A 559 20.50 25.15 -20.91
N THR A 560 21.08 24.61 -21.97
CA THR A 560 22.15 23.60 -21.85
C THR A 560 23.37 24.08 -21.06
N ALA A 561 23.56 25.40 -20.88
CA ALA A 561 24.60 25.96 -20.03
C ALA A 561 24.33 25.79 -18.52
N SER A 562 23.08 25.94 -18.06
CA SER A 562 22.74 25.71 -16.63
C SER A 562 22.92 24.24 -16.26
N ASP A 563 22.56 23.36 -17.19
CA ASP A 563 22.53 21.92 -16.96
C ASP A 563 23.95 21.34 -16.94
N VAL A 564 24.84 21.86 -17.80
CA VAL A 564 26.29 21.56 -17.79
C VAL A 564 26.96 22.11 -16.53
N TRP A 565 26.58 23.30 -16.03
CA TRP A 565 27.13 23.84 -14.78
C TRP A 565 26.72 22.98 -13.58
N ALA A 566 25.44 22.61 -13.46
CA ALA A 566 24.94 21.75 -12.40
C ALA A 566 25.63 20.37 -12.42
N PHE A 567 25.76 19.75 -13.60
CA PHE A 567 26.50 18.49 -13.76
C PHE A 567 27.97 18.63 -13.36
N GLY A 568 28.63 19.74 -13.71
CA GLY A 568 30.01 20.02 -13.32
C GLY A 568 30.20 20.15 -11.81
N VAL A 569 29.27 20.82 -11.11
CA VAL A 569 29.26 20.92 -9.64
C VAL A 569 29.06 19.56 -9.00
N THR A 570 28.04 18.79 -9.40
CA THR A 570 27.80 17.45 -8.84
C THR A 570 28.96 16.47 -9.11
N LEU A 571 29.64 16.59 -10.26
CA LEU A 571 30.83 15.80 -10.55
C LEU A 571 32.01 16.20 -9.65
N TRP A 572 32.20 17.50 -9.38
CA TRP A 572 33.19 17.97 -8.40
C TRP A 572 32.89 17.47 -6.99
N GLU A 573 31.65 17.58 -6.54
CA GLU A 573 31.20 17.09 -5.22
C GLU A 573 31.44 15.58 -5.06
N MET A 574 31.16 14.77 -6.09
CA MET A 574 31.46 13.33 -6.07
C MET A 574 32.97 13.04 -6.02
N LEU A 575 33.80 13.79 -6.75
CA LEU A 575 35.24 13.58 -6.79
C LEU A 575 35.94 14.04 -5.49
N SER A 576 35.46 15.12 -4.88
CA SER A 576 35.95 15.66 -3.61
C SER A 576 35.22 15.10 -2.38
N VAL A 577 34.38 14.05 -2.55
CA VAL A 577 33.61 13.35 -1.50
C VAL A 577 32.81 14.33 -0.61
N CYS A 578 32.29 15.39 -1.22
CA CYS A 578 31.60 16.52 -0.57
C CYS A 578 32.40 17.24 0.55
N GLN A 579 33.73 17.12 0.57
CA GLN A 579 34.59 17.75 1.60
C GLN A 579 35.05 19.17 1.24
N GLU A 580 35.07 19.52 -0.04
CA GLU A 580 35.55 20.83 -0.54
C GLU A 580 34.51 21.52 -1.42
N GLN A 581 34.09 22.73 -1.03
CA GLN A 581 33.19 23.58 -1.81
C GLN A 581 33.90 24.07 -3.11
N PRO A 582 33.23 24.00 -4.28
CA PRO A 582 33.72 24.63 -5.50
C PRO A 582 34.00 26.13 -5.28
N TYR A 583 35.16 26.62 -5.71
CA TYR A 583 35.59 28.02 -5.57
C TYR A 583 35.58 28.56 -4.12
N SER A 584 35.91 27.73 -3.13
CA SER A 584 35.99 28.05 -1.68
C SER A 584 36.83 29.27 -1.26
N HIS A 585 37.54 29.92 -2.19
CA HIS A 585 38.33 31.14 -2.02
C HIS A 585 37.66 32.40 -2.62
N MET A 586 36.45 32.27 -3.17
CA MET A 586 35.63 33.36 -3.71
C MET A 586 34.29 33.42 -2.95
N THR A 587 33.66 34.59 -2.89
CA THR A 587 32.25 34.69 -2.47
C THR A 587 31.31 34.34 -3.61
N ASP A 588 30.10 33.87 -3.31
CA ASP A 588 29.04 33.62 -4.30
C ASP A 588 28.82 34.83 -5.23
N GLU A 589 28.91 36.05 -4.70
CA GLU A 589 28.82 37.31 -5.47
C GLU A 589 29.95 37.42 -6.51
N GLN A 590 31.20 37.09 -6.13
CA GLN A 590 32.34 37.05 -7.05
C GLN A 590 32.22 35.92 -8.08
N VAL A 591 31.62 34.78 -7.73
CA VAL A 591 31.35 33.68 -8.68
C VAL A 591 30.28 34.10 -9.70
N ILE A 592 29.23 34.80 -9.25
CA ILE A 592 28.18 35.36 -10.11
C ILE A 592 28.75 36.44 -11.05
N ASP A 593 29.56 37.38 -10.54
CA ASP A 593 30.12 38.45 -11.37
C ASP A 593 31.10 37.92 -12.43
N ASN A 594 31.95 36.93 -12.09
CA ASN A 594 32.81 36.26 -13.07
C ASN A 594 31.99 35.54 -14.17
N ALA A 595 30.88 34.89 -13.80
CA ALA A 595 29.96 34.31 -14.78
C ALA A 595 29.25 35.38 -15.63
N GLY A 596 28.90 36.52 -15.04
CA GLY A 596 28.27 37.66 -15.70
C GLY A 596 29.16 38.32 -16.75
N GLU A 597 30.45 38.51 -16.45
CA GLU A 597 31.46 38.99 -17.40
C GLU A 597 31.58 38.04 -18.61
N PHE A 598 31.61 36.72 -18.39
CA PHE A 598 31.68 35.72 -19.47
C PHE A 598 30.47 35.76 -20.43
N PHE A 599 29.28 36.10 -19.94
CA PHE A 599 28.10 36.32 -20.80
C PHE A 599 28.05 37.71 -21.45
N ARG A 600 28.67 38.74 -20.83
CA ARG A 600 28.82 40.09 -21.41
C ARG A 600 29.69 40.06 -22.67
N ASP A 601 30.82 39.36 -22.65
CA ASP A 601 31.69 39.19 -23.81
C ASP A 601 31.04 38.46 -25.00
N GLN A 602 29.96 37.70 -24.75
CA GLN A 602 29.18 37.02 -25.80
C GLN A 602 28.01 37.86 -26.35
N GLY A 603 27.87 39.12 -25.93
CA GLY A 603 26.91 40.08 -26.51
C GLY A 603 25.43 39.71 -26.33
N ARG A 604 25.10 38.86 -25.35
CA ARG A 604 23.74 38.36 -25.12
C ARG A 604 23.15 38.90 -23.82
N GLN A 605 22.43 40.02 -23.93
CA GLN A 605 21.47 40.47 -22.92
C GLN A 605 20.08 40.60 -23.52
N VAL A 606 19.07 40.20 -22.75
CA VAL A 606 17.65 40.52 -22.95
C VAL A 606 17.13 41.01 -21.58
N PHE A 607 16.30 42.05 -21.59
CA PHE A 607 15.82 42.76 -20.40
C PHE A 607 14.71 42.00 -19.64
#